data_AF-A0A1C5HTJ0-F1
#
_entry.id   AF-A0A1C5HTJ0-F1
#
_cell.length_a   1.000
_cell.length_b   1.000
_cell.length_c   1.000
_cell.angle_alpha   90.00
_cell.angle_beta   90.00
_cell.angle_gamma   90.00
#
_symmetry.space_group_name_H-M   'P 1'
#
loop_
_entity.id
_entity.type
_entity.pdbx_description
1 polymer ?
#
loop_
_entity_poly.entity_id
_entity_poly.type
_entity_poly.pdbx_seq_one_letter_code
_entity_poly.pdbx_strand_id
1 'polypeptide(L)'
;MESGGYAPASRRPRRGPPASSPGPGRPVPEGGTADAHASAVSHVTPRVPWQSVGVTPTDPTATRELRPPPGYRLAATVHALTFSPYDPCARIAAGTFWIALRTPAGPATLCLRPAAGALVADGYGPGGGWLVERADAIAGLRDDLSGFAELAAGHPVVARLAAAHRGLRMPATGVVFPRVLRAVFEQKVTGKEAYRAYAATVRHFGEPAPGPLQPLLLPPEPAAVAAAPYWVFHPFGVEQRRADTLRRAAAVADRLQRCADAAEATRRLTAVAGIGPWTAAEVVRVAYGDPDAVSVGDYHVPNTVAWALAGEARGDDARMLELLEPFRGHRGRVCLLLAAAGIHAPRYGPRAPIRSFARF
;
A
#
# COMPACT_ATOMS: atom_id res chain seq x y z
N MET A 1 -66.97 -0.96 -41.15
CA MET A 1 -65.66 -0.52 -41.69
C MET A 1 -64.62 -1.50 -41.16
N GLU A 2 -64.41 -2.72 -41.65
CA GLU A 2 -64.28 -3.22 -43.05
C GLU A 2 -63.44 -2.26 -43.90
N SER A 3 -62.36 -2.63 -44.59
CA SER A 3 -61.85 -3.92 -45.13
C SER A 3 -60.35 -3.73 -45.48
N GLY A 4 -59.49 -4.77 -45.40
CA GLY A 4 -58.96 -5.57 -46.54
C GLY A 4 -58.00 -4.79 -47.47
N GLY A 5 -56.79 -5.20 -47.87
CA GLY A 5 -56.00 -6.43 -47.80
C GLY A 5 -54.85 -6.34 -48.84
N TYR A 6 -53.81 -7.17 -48.74
CA TYR A 6 -53.15 -7.96 -49.84
C TYR A 6 -51.80 -8.54 -49.37
N ALA A 7 -51.63 -9.87 -49.52
CA ALA A 7 -50.40 -10.69 -49.36
C ALA A 7 -49.78 -10.99 -50.77
N PRO A 8 -48.85 -11.94 -51.07
CA PRO A 8 -48.07 -12.94 -50.28
C PRO A 8 -46.53 -12.89 -50.65
N ALA A 9 -45.58 -13.73 -50.21
CA ALA A 9 -45.46 -15.19 -50.34
C ALA A 9 -44.25 -15.79 -49.58
N SER A 10 -44.40 -17.05 -49.20
CA SER A 10 -43.51 -17.95 -48.45
C SER A 10 -42.40 -18.61 -49.28
N ARG A 11 -41.23 -18.93 -48.67
CA ARG A 11 -40.41 -20.12 -49.02
C ARG A 11 -39.46 -20.57 -47.89
N ARG A 12 -39.24 -21.88 -47.85
CA ARG A 12 -38.70 -22.80 -46.81
C ARG A 12 -37.20 -22.68 -46.46
N PRO A 13 -36.74 -23.31 -45.35
CA PRO A 13 -35.33 -23.36 -44.96
C PRO A 13 -34.58 -24.55 -45.57
N ARG A 14 -33.26 -24.42 -45.81
CA ARG A 14 -32.36 -25.53 -46.19
C ARG A 14 -31.29 -25.78 -45.12
N ARG A 15 -31.24 -27.03 -44.66
CA ARG A 15 -30.15 -27.66 -43.87
C ARG A 15 -28.94 -27.95 -44.76
N GLY A 16 -27.73 -27.91 -44.19
CA GLY A 16 -26.50 -28.52 -44.75
C GLY A 16 -25.83 -29.44 -43.70
N PRO A 17 -25.12 -30.53 -44.09
CA PRO A 17 -24.64 -31.60 -43.19
C PRO A 17 -23.07 -31.62 -43.09
N PRO A 18 -22.36 -32.70 -42.66
CA PRO A 18 -21.57 -32.74 -41.42
C PRO A 18 -20.03 -32.97 -41.61
N ALA A 19 -19.35 -33.17 -40.48
CA ALA A 19 -17.90 -33.26 -40.26
C ALA A 19 -17.13 -34.43 -40.90
N SER A 20 -15.81 -34.23 -41.09
CA SER A 20 -14.82 -35.27 -41.39
C SER A 20 -13.50 -34.99 -40.66
N SER A 21 -13.01 -35.96 -39.89
CA SER A 21 -11.67 -36.03 -39.28
C SER A 21 -10.62 -36.55 -40.30
N PRO A 22 -9.32 -36.35 -40.04
CA PRO A 22 -8.38 -37.45 -40.28
C PRO A 22 -7.27 -37.59 -39.21
N GLY A 23 -6.87 -38.85 -38.97
CA GLY A 23 -5.66 -39.26 -38.22
C GLY A 23 -4.43 -39.49 -39.13
N PRO A 24 -3.36 -40.19 -38.69
CA PRO A 24 -2.01 -39.59 -38.57
C PRO A 24 -0.89 -40.22 -39.45
N GLY A 25 0.28 -39.54 -39.52
CA GLY A 25 1.61 -40.11 -39.82
C GLY A 25 2.42 -39.45 -40.97
N ARG A 26 3.38 -38.54 -40.67
CA ARG A 26 4.88 -38.66 -40.74
C ARG A 26 5.52 -38.42 -42.14
N PRO A 27 6.83 -38.05 -42.29
CA PRO A 27 7.71 -37.12 -41.52
C PRO A 27 8.69 -36.22 -42.37
N VAL A 28 9.48 -35.34 -41.68
CA VAL A 28 10.83 -34.74 -42.02
C VAL A 28 10.86 -33.50 -42.97
N PRO A 29 11.86 -32.55 -42.97
CA PRO A 29 13.07 -32.26 -42.14
C PRO A 29 13.06 -30.89 -41.40
N GLU A 30 13.73 -30.73 -40.26
CA GLU A 30 15.14 -30.27 -40.06
C GLU A 30 15.55 -28.98 -40.79
N GLY A 31 15.95 -27.96 -40.01
CA GLY A 31 16.58 -26.74 -40.53
C GLY A 31 16.30 -25.47 -39.72
N GLY A 32 16.68 -25.46 -38.44
CA GLY A 32 16.64 -24.25 -37.59
C GLY A 32 18.00 -24.06 -36.93
N THR A 33 18.81 -23.18 -37.50
CA THR A 33 20.16 -22.84 -37.09
C THR A 33 20.24 -22.39 -35.64
N ALA A 34 21.11 -23.06 -34.88
CA ALA A 34 21.77 -22.52 -33.71
C ALA A 34 23.02 -21.74 -34.15
N ASP A 35 23.28 -20.61 -33.49
CA ASP A 35 24.60 -20.17 -32.97
C ASP A 35 24.39 -18.77 -32.37
N ALA A 36 24.46 -18.57 -31.05
CA ALA A 36 25.63 -18.63 -30.19
C ALA A 36 26.73 -17.63 -30.62
N HIS A 37 26.98 -16.60 -29.79
CA HIS A 37 28.29 -16.04 -29.41
C HIS A 37 28.00 -14.88 -28.43
N ALA A 38 28.20 -15.06 -27.13
CA ALA A 38 29.48 -15.07 -26.39
C ALA A 38 30.04 -13.65 -26.13
N SER A 39 30.05 -13.32 -24.83
CA SER A 39 30.95 -12.44 -24.09
C SER A 39 31.70 -11.32 -24.80
N ALA A 40 31.46 -10.09 -24.33
CA ALA A 40 32.54 -9.14 -24.12
C ALA A 40 32.42 -8.57 -22.69
N VAL A 41 33.42 -8.93 -21.89
CA VAL A 41 33.69 -8.43 -20.54
C VAL A 41 33.99 -6.94 -20.63
N SER A 42 33.37 -6.14 -19.78
CA SER A 42 33.85 -4.81 -19.43
C SER A 42 33.64 -4.59 -17.94
N HIS A 43 34.78 -4.44 -17.28
CA HIS A 43 35.03 -4.30 -15.85
C HIS A 43 33.89 -3.66 -15.05
N VAL A 44 33.15 -4.53 -14.35
CA VAL A 44 32.31 -4.15 -13.22
C VAL A 44 33.23 -4.06 -12.01
N THR A 45 33.48 -2.85 -11.52
CA THR A 45 33.95 -2.63 -10.15
C THR A 45 33.07 -3.44 -9.19
N PRO A 46 33.64 -4.30 -8.33
CA PRO A 46 32.84 -5.22 -7.53
C PRO A 46 31.88 -4.44 -6.63
N ARG A 47 30.57 -4.60 -6.88
CA ARG A 47 29.54 -4.23 -5.89
C ARG A 47 29.77 -5.11 -4.69
N VAL A 48 30.25 -4.51 -3.60
CA VAL A 48 30.37 -5.18 -2.30
C VAL A 48 29.03 -5.84 -1.98
N PRO A 49 28.99 -7.16 -1.75
CA PRO A 49 27.76 -7.84 -1.38
C PRO A 49 27.32 -7.29 -0.02
N TRP A 50 26.02 -6.98 0.11
CA TRP A 50 25.38 -6.52 1.34
C TRP A 50 25.35 -7.65 2.37
N GLN A 51 26.50 -8.00 2.93
CA GLN A 51 26.67 -9.02 3.95
C GLN A 51 26.77 -8.36 5.33
N SER A 52 25.99 -8.90 6.26
CA SER A 52 25.87 -8.54 7.69
C SER A 52 25.55 -7.08 8.01
N VAL A 53 24.26 -6.79 8.21
CA VAL A 53 23.80 -5.62 8.95
C VAL A 53 24.33 -5.74 10.38
N GLY A 54 25.35 -4.95 10.73
CA GLY A 54 25.84 -4.86 12.10
C GLY A 54 24.77 -4.26 12.98
N VAL A 55 24.15 -5.07 13.84
CA VAL A 55 23.42 -4.60 15.01
C VAL A 55 24.48 -4.13 15.98
N THR A 56 24.71 -2.82 16.09
CA THR A 56 25.61 -2.31 17.13
C THR A 56 24.91 -2.52 18.47
N PRO A 57 25.57 -3.03 19.53
CA PRO A 57 24.93 -3.19 20.82
C PRO A 57 24.57 -1.80 21.37
N THR A 58 23.32 -1.43 21.23
CA THR A 58 22.73 -0.23 21.81
C THR A 58 21.57 -0.71 22.65
N ASP A 59 21.61 -0.48 23.95
CA ASP A 59 20.49 -0.86 24.82
C ASP A 59 19.25 -0.01 24.48
N PRO A 60 18.04 -0.60 24.53
CA PRO A 60 16.82 0.14 24.30
C PRO A 60 16.58 1.16 25.41
N THR A 61 16.06 2.33 25.05
CA THR A 61 15.61 3.37 26.00
C THR A 61 14.41 2.86 26.82
N ALA A 62 13.56 2.03 26.21
CA ALA A 62 12.39 1.42 26.84
C ALA A 62 12.07 0.09 26.17
N THR A 63 11.48 -0.83 26.95
CA THR A 63 11.02 -2.13 26.45
C THR A 63 9.65 -2.44 27.02
N ARG A 64 8.78 -3.06 26.22
CA ARG A 64 7.48 -3.59 26.66
C ARG A 64 7.21 -4.93 25.98
N GLU A 65 6.75 -5.89 26.76
CA GLU A 65 6.23 -7.15 26.22
C GLU A 65 4.73 -7.02 25.92
N LEU A 66 4.33 -7.49 24.74
CA LEU A 66 2.93 -7.54 24.29
C LEU A 66 2.51 -8.99 24.10
N ARG A 67 1.23 -9.28 24.36
CA ARG A 67 0.63 -10.60 24.18
C ARG A 67 -0.33 -10.59 22.99
N PRO A 68 0.13 -10.91 21.77
CA PRO A 68 -0.75 -11.00 20.62
C PRO A 68 -1.71 -12.21 20.76
N PRO A 69 -2.92 -12.13 20.18
CA PRO A 69 -3.84 -13.26 20.19
C PRO A 69 -3.32 -14.43 19.33
N PRO A 70 -3.82 -15.66 19.56
CA PRO A 70 -3.47 -16.81 18.74
C PRO A 70 -3.68 -16.56 17.24
N GLY A 71 -2.71 -16.98 16.42
CA GLY A 71 -2.75 -16.80 14.97
C GLY A 71 -2.47 -15.38 14.48
N TYR A 72 -2.08 -14.44 15.34
CA TYR A 72 -1.63 -13.11 14.93
C TYR A 72 -0.47 -13.14 13.93
N ARG A 73 -0.52 -12.27 12.91
CA ARG A 73 0.43 -12.25 11.79
C ARG A 73 1.17 -10.91 11.71
N LEU A 74 2.23 -10.75 12.51
CA LEU A 74 3.02 -9.49 12.59
C LEU A 74 3.41 -8.95 11.21
N ALA A 75 4.15 -9.73 10.41
CA ALA A 75 4.71 -9.26 9.15
C ALA A 75 3.62 -8.83 8.16
N ALA A 76 2.45 -9.51 8.15
CA ALA A 76 1.34 -9.14 7.28
C ALA A 76 0.65 -7.85 7.76
N THR A 77 0.47 -7.69 9.08
CA THR A 77 -0.11 -6.50 9.70
C THR A 77 0.74 -5.24 9.46
N VAL A 78 2.05 -5.31 9.74
CA VAL A 78 2.93 -4.14 9.63
C VAL A 78 3.40 -3.87 8.19
N HIS A 79 3.07 -4.74 7.22
CA HIS A 79 3.46 -4.55 5.83
C HIS A 79 2.98 -3.20 5.28
N ALA A 80 1.78 -2.76 5.67
CA ALA A 80 1.21 -1.47 5.29
C ALA A 80 2.04 -0.26 5.76
N LEU A 81 2.85 -0.44 6.81
CA LEU A 81 3.76 0.60 7.33
C LEU A 81 5.05 0.71 6.53
N THR A 82 5.34 -0.26 5.66
CA THR A 82 6.48 -0.22 4.74
C THR A 82 6.02 0.22 3.34
N PHE A 83 6.82 1.01 2.64
CA PHE A 83 6.62 1.29 1.22
C PHE A 83 7.11 0.10 0.37
N SER A 84 8.27 -0.44 0.75
CA SER A 84 9.05 -1.38 -0.04
C SER A 84 9.96 -2.19 0.88
N PRO A 85 10.47 -3.37 0.47
CA PRO A 85 11.53 -4.06 1.20
C PRO A 85 12.80 -3.22 1.45
N TYR A 86 12.97 -2.12 0.70
CA TYR A 86 14.09 -1.19 0.78
C TYR A 86 13.72 0.17 1.39
N ASP A 87 12.55 0.27 2.05
CA ASP A 87 12.10 1.51 2.66
C ASP A 87 13.14 2.06 3.66
N PRO A 88 13.58 3.33 3.50
CA PRO A 88 14.59 3.93 4.36
C PRO A 88 14.14 4.14 5.81
N CYS A 89 12.83 4.22 6.08
CA CYS A 89 12.29 4.50 7.42
C CYS A 89 11.72 3.26 8.12
N ALA A 90 11.46 2.17 7.40
CA ALA A 90 10.84 0.97 7.97
C ALA A 90 11.35 -0.30 7.30
N ARG A 91 11.60 -1.37 8.07
CA ARG A 91 12.14 -2.62 7.53
C ARG A 91 11.56 -3.82 8.26
N ILE A 92 11.26 -4.89 7.52
CA ILE A 92 11.00 -6.21 8.09
C ILE A 92 12.20 -7.08 7.76
N ALA A 93 12.95 -7.51 8.78
CA ALA A 93 14.15 -8.32 8.64
C ALA A 93 14.11 -9.49 9.62
N ALA A 94 14.28 -10.71 9.12
CA ALA A 94 14.24 -11.93 9.93
C ALA A 94 13.02 -12.02 10.88
N GLY A 95 11.83 -11.65 10.39
CA GLY A 95 10.60 -11.65 11.19
C GLY A 95 10.46 -10.52 12.21
N THR A 96 11.45 -9.63 12.31
CA THR A 96 11.44 -8.45 13.19
C THR A 96 11.07 -7.22 12.38
N PHE A 97 10.16 -6.40 12.88
CA PHE A 97 9.78 -5.14 12.27
C PHE A 97 10.49 -3.97 12.93
N TRP A 98 10.97 -3.04 12.12
CA TRP A 98 11.62 -1.81 12.55
C TRP A 98 10.95 -0.63 11.88
N ILE A 99 10.70 0.44 12.62
CA ILE A 99 10.21 1.71 12.08
C ILE A 99 10.82 2.89 12.81
N ALA A 100 11.33 3.86 12.06
CA ALA A 100 11.82 5.13 12.56
C ALA A 100 10.75 6.22 12.38
N LEU A 101 10.49 6.97 13.43
CA LEU A 101 9.49 8.05 13.46
C LEU A 101 10.03 9.26 14.22
N ARG A 102 9.62 10.45 13.78
CA ARG A 102 9.70 11.65 14.61
C ARG A 102 8.44 11.71 15.46
N THR A 103 8.59 11.60 16.78
CA THR A 103 7.48 11.57 17.74
C THR A 103 7.38 12.91 18.47
N PRO A 104 6.26 13.21 19.16
CA PRO A 104 6.18 14.37 20.06
C PRO A 104 7.25 14.39 21.16
N ALA A 105 7.81 13.23 21.53
CA ALA A 105 8.89 13.10 22.51
C ALA A 105 10.30 13.08 21.87
N GLY A 106 10.41 13.34 20.56
CA GLY A 106 11.66 13.36 19.81
C GLY A 106 11.83 12.20 18.82
N PRO A 107 12.98 12.13 18.12
CA PRO A 107 13.27 11.08 17.15
C PRO A 107 13.40 9.72 17.83
N ALA A 108 12.89 8.68 17.19
CA ALA A 108 12.94 7.34 17.75
C ALA A 108 12.83 6.24 16.70
N THR A 109 13.28 5.04 17.11
CA THR A 109 13.05 3.79 16.40
C THR A 109 12.28 2.82 17.29
N LEU A 110 11.30 2.15 16.73
CA LEU A 110 10.62 1.01 17.35
C LEU A 110 11.07 -0.28 16.67
N CYS A 111 11.43 -1.28 17.47
CA CYS A 111 11.62 -2.66 17.08
C CYS A 111 10.48 -3.51 17.65
N LEU A 112 9.81 -4.29 16.81
CA LEU A 112 8.83 -5.29 17.20
C LEU A 112 9.37 -6.67 16.84
N ARG A 113 9.77 -7.44 17.84
CA ARG A 113 10.42 -8.74 17.68
C ARG A 113 9.59 -9.86 18.32
N PRO A 114 9.20 -10.91 17.57
CA PRO A 114 8.60 -12.09 18.17
C PRO A 114 9.55 -12.75 19.18
N ALA A 115 9.03 -13.13 20.34
CA ALA A 115 9.78 -13.85 21.38
C ALA A 115 8.87 -14.84 22.10
N ALA A 116 9.05 -16.14 21.87
CA ALA A 116 8.37 -17.23 22.58
C ALA A 116 6.86 -17.01 22.83
N GLY A 117 6.09 -16.69 21.78
CA GLY A 117 4.64 -16.46 21.87
C GLY A 117 4.22 -15.04 22.30
N ALA A 118 5.18 -14.21 22.72
CA ALA A 118 5.02 -12.79 22.94
C ALA A 118 5.58 -11.96 21.76
N LEU A 119 5.33 -10.66 21.81
CA LEU A 119 5.93 -9.66 20.94
C LEU A 119 6.64 -8.62 21.81
N VAL A 120 7.96 -8.56 21.72
CA VAL A 120 8.77 -7.59 22.46
C VAL A 120 8.88 -6.32 21.63
N ALA A 121 8.56 -5.19 22.26
CA ALA A 121 8.66 -3.86 21.70
C ALA A 121 9.83 -3.11 22.36
N ASP A 122 10.88 -2.84 21.60
CA ASP A 122 12.05 -2.08 22.05
C ASP A 122 12.06 -0.70 21.38
N GLY A 123 12.16 0.35 22.18
CA GLY A 123 12.20 1.74 21.73
C GLY A 123 13.59 2.35 21.93
N TYR A 124 14.10 3.01 20.90
CA TYR A 124 15.43 3.64 20.91
C TYR A 124 15.34 5.14 20.67
N GLY A 125 16.24 5.89 21.30
CA GLY A 125 16.32 7.36 21.19
C GLY A 125 15.36 8.10 22.14
N PRO A 126 15.34 9.44 22.10
CA PRO A 126 14.54 10.27 22.99
C PRO A 126 13.03 9.96 22.97
N GLY A 127 12.48 9.63 21.79
CA GLY A 127 11.07 9.26 21.65
C GLY A 127 10.78 7.76 21.85
N GLY A 128 11.77 6.96 22.28
CA GLY A 128 11.67 5.50 22.36
C GLY A 128 10.54 5.03 23.28
N GLY A 129 10.43 5.63 24.47
CA GLY A 129 9.34 5.35 25.42
C GLY A 129 7.95 5.63 24.82
N TRP A 130 7.79 6.73 24.09
CA TRP A 130 6.53 7.11 23.45
C TRP A 130 6.06 6.07 22.41
N LEU A 131 7.00 5.49 21.65
CA LEU A 131 6.70 4.42 20.70
C LEU A 131 6.36 3.11 21.39
N VAL A 132 7.07 2.76 22.47
CA VAL A 132 6.83 1.54 23.26
C VAL A 132 5.45 1.55 23.92
N GLU A 133 5.00 2.69 24.43
CA GLU A 133 3.63 2.87 24.94
C GLU A 133 2.55 2.62 23.87
N ARG A 134 2.86 2.90 22.61
CA ARG A 134 1.98 2.73 21.45
C ARG A 134 2.25 1.46 20.64
N ALA A 135 3.17 0.62 21.10
CA ALA A 135 3.61 -0.53 20.34
C ALA A 135 2.47 -1.51 20.03
N ASP A 136 1.48 -1.63 20.92
CA ASP A 136 0.25 -2.38 20.68
C ASP A 136 -0.59 -1.80 19.54
N ALA A 137 -0.75 -0.47 19.46
CA ALA A 137 -1.43 0.19 18.35
C ALA A 137 -0.66 0.02 17.03
N ILE A 138 0.66 0.22 17.04
CA ILE A 138 1.53 0.06 15.87
C ILE A 138 1.55 -1.40 15.38
N ALA A 139 1.48 -2.35 16.30
CA ALA A 139 1.34 -3.78 16.01
C ALA A 139 -0.09 -4.18 15.58
N GLY A 140 -1.04 -3.25 15.56
CA GLY A 140 -2.45 -3.51 15.21
C GLY A 140 -3.23 -4.30 16.26
N LEU A 141 -2.74 -4.39 17.50
CA LEU A 141 -3.42 -5.09 18.59
C LEU A 141 -4.61 -4.30 19.16
N ARG A 142 -4.71 -3.01 18.84
CA ARG A 142 -5.88 -2.17 19.15
C ARG A 142 -6.96 -2.19 18.06
N ASP A 143 -6.75 -2.97 17.00
CA ASP A 143 -7.67 -3.09 15.88
C ASP A 143 -8.93 -3.88 16.30
N ASP A 144 -10.06 -3.16 16.41
CA ASP A 144 -11.35 -3.73 16.80
C ASP A 144 -11.99 -4.49 15.62
N LEU A 145 -12.34 -5.75 15.88
CA LEU A 145 -12.98 -6.67 14.93
C LEU A 145 -14.44 -6.98 15.32
N SER A 146 -14.96 -6.33 16.35
CA SER A 146 -16.33 -6.53 16.84
C SER A 146 -17.32 -6.35 15.70
N GLY A 147 -18.24 -7.30 15.53
CA GLY A 147 -19.24 -7.29 14.45
C GLY A 147 -18.73 -7.69 13.05
N PHE A 148 -17.42 -7.61 12.77
CA PHE A 148 -16.92 -7.89 11.42
C PHE A 148 -17.21 -9.32 10.94
N ALA A 149 -17.16 -10.31 11.83
CA ALA A 149 -17.41 -11.71 11.47
C ALA A 149 -18.85 -11.93 10.93
N GLU A 150 -19.83 -11.25 11.51
CA GLU A 150 -21.22 -11.30 11.07
C GLU A 150 -21.40 -10.61 9.71
N LEU A 151 -20.83 -9.41 9.54
CA LEU A 151 -20.85 -8.71 8.25
C LEU A 151 -20.17 -9.54 7.15
N ALA A 152 -19.00 -10.12 7.45
CA ALA A 152 -18.25 -10.95 6.52
C ALA A 152 -19.04 -12.18 6.06
N ALA A 153 -19.81 -12.80 6.97
CA ALA A 153 -20.67 -13.95 6.65
C ALA A 153 -21.75 -13.61 5.60
N GLY A 154 -22.15 -12.34 5.49
CA GLY A 154 -23.10 -11.86 4.48
C GLY A 154 -22.60 -11.93 3.04
N HIS A 155 -21.31 -12.19 2.79
CA HIS A 155 -20.78 -12.32 1.43
C HIS A 155 -19.73 -13.45 1.31
N PRO A 156 -19.94 -14.47 0.46
CA PRO A 156 -19.07 -15.67 0.38
C PRO A 156 -17.57 -15.37 0.19
N VAL A 157 -17.24 -14.39 -0.67
CA VAL A 157 -15.84 -13.99 -0.88
C VAL A 157 -15.25 -13.36 0.38
N VAL A 158 -15.97 -12.47 1.06
CA VAL A 158 -15.47 -11.78 2.25
C VAL A 158 -15.33 -12.76 3.42
N ALA A 159 -16.31 -13.65 3.63
CA ALA A 159 -16.23 -14.72 4.62
C ALA A 159 -14.98 -15.59 4.43
N ARG A 160 -14.72 -16.05 3.19
CA ARG A 160 -13.54 -16.85 2.85
C ARG A 160 -12.24 -16.10 3.14
N LEU A 161 -12.17 -14.83 2.76
CA LEU A 161 -10.96 -14.02 2.99
C LEU A 161 -10.73 -13.70 4.46
N ALA A 162 -11.78 -13.41 5.23
CA ALA A 162 -11.70 -13.21 6.67
C ALA A 162 -11.16 -14.47 7.37
N ALA A 163 -11.55 -15.66 6.93
CA ALA A 163 -11.01 -16.92 7.41
C ALA A 163 -9.54 -17.13 7.00
N ALA A 164 -9.20 -16.94 5.72
CA ALA A 164 -7.86 -17.16 5.18
C ALA A 164 -6.81 -16.17 5.71
N HIS A 165 -7.22 -14.95 6.04
CA HIS A 165 -6.37 -13.89 6.58
C HIS A 165 -6.63 -13.64 8.06
N ARG A 166 -7.13 -14.64 8.79
CA ARG A 166 -7.26 -14.58 10.25
C ARG A 166 -5.93 -14.14 10.88
N GLY A 167 -6.01 -13.20 11.83
CA GLY A 167 -4.85 -12.64 12.53
C GLY A 167 -4.14 -11.50 11.80
N LEU A 168 -4.56 -11.15 10.58
CA LEU A 168 -4.23 -9.85 9.97
C LEU A 168 -4.96 -8.73 10.72
N ARG A 169 -4.24 -7.66 11.03
CA ARG A 169 -4.76 -6.48 11.73
C ARG A 169 -4.45 -5.20 10.96
N MET A 170 -5.08 -4.10 11.35
CA MET A 170 -4.73 -2.75 10.90
C MET A 170 -3.82 -2.06 11.92
N PRO A 171 -2.60 -1.66 11.55
CA PRO A 171 -1.72 -0.90 12.44
C PRO A 171 -2.17 0.56 12.53
N ALA A 172 -1.90 1.19 13.67
CA ALA A 172 -2.11 2.62 13.90
C ALA A 172 -0.83 3.27 14.45
N THR A 173 -0.16 4.10 13.65
CA THR A 173 1.10 4.73 14.06
C THR A 173 0.91 5.88 15.04
N GLY A 174 -0.25 6.54 14.99
CA GLY A 174 -0.48 7.81 15.68
C GLY A 174 0.37 8.96 15.14
N VAL A 175 1.09 8.79 14.02
CA VAL A 175 1.95 9.82 13.42
C VAL A 175 1.50 10.10 11.98
N VAL A 176 1.07 11.33 11.72
CA VAL A 176 0.36 11.70 10.48
C VAL A 176 1.33 11.99 9.33
N PHE A 177 2.33 12.85 9.56
CA PHE A 177 3.13 13.42 8.48
C PHE A 177 3.91 12.40 7.62
N PRO A 178 4.54 11.33 8.17
CA PRO A 178 5.22 10.33 7.36
C PRO A 178 4.30 9.66 6.33
N ARG A 179 3.03 9.43 6.69
CA ARG A 179 2.05 8.87 5.75
C ARG A 179 1.56 9.90 4.74
N VAL A 180 1.41 11.17 5.14
CA VAL A 180 1.11 12.28 4.20
C VAL A 180 2.19 12.41 3.13
N LEU A 181 3.47 12.41 3.53
CA LEU A 181 4.61 12.43 2.63
C LEU A 181 4.51 11.33 1.57
N ARG A 182 4.29 10.09 2.03
CA ARG A 182 4.12 8.93 1.17
C ARG A 182 2.92 9.08 0.23
N ALA A 183 1.75 9.43 0.78
CA ALA A 183 0.50 9.50 0.03
C ALA A 183 0.52 10.60 -1.03
N VAL A 184 1.15 11.76 -0.77
CA VAL A 184 1.32 12.80 -1.78
C VAL A 184 2.16 12.28 -2.95
N PHE A 185 3.26 11.57 -2.70
CA PHE A 185 4.09 11.01 -3.77
C PHE A 185 3.44 9.87 -4.55
N GLU A 186 2.42 9.23 -4.00
CA GLU A 186 1.64 8.19 -4.68
C GLU A 186 0.57 8.77 -5.63
N GLN A 187 0.29 10.08 -5.59
CA GLN A 187 -0.75 10.71 -6.40
C GLN A 187 -0.45 10.63 -7.91
N LYS A 188 -1.34 9.95 -8.66
CA LYS A 188 -1.38 9.93 -10.13
C LYS A 188 -0.07 9.47 -10.81
N VAL A 189 0.70 8.61 -10.15
CA VAL A 189 1.94 8.03 -10.67
C VAL A 189 1.99 6.53 -10.42
N THR A 190 2.94 5.85 -11.05
CA THR A 190 3.21 4.44 -10.71
C THR A 190 3.85 4.33 -9.32
N GLY A 191 3.64 3.20 -8.65
CA GLY A 191 4.28 2.94 -7.35
C GLY A 191 5.82 2.99 -7.40
N LYS A 192 6.43 2.71 -8.55
CA LYS A 192 7.89 2.83 -8.74
C LYS A 192 8.35 4.29 -8.73
N GLU A 193 7.62 5.19 -9.38
CA GLU A 193 7.91 6.64 -9.35
C GLU A 193 7.70 7.19 -7.94
N ALA A 194 6.58 6.84 -7.31
CA ALA A 194 6.25 7.25 -5.95
C ALA A 194 7.35 6.83 -4.96
N TYR A 195 7.78 5.56 -5.01
CA TYR A 195 8.84 5.05 -4.15
C TYR A 195 10.19 5.74 -4.40
N ARG A 196 10.55 6.01 -5.66
CA ARG A 196 11.80 6.74 -5.99
C ARG A 196 11.78 8.13 -5.39
N ALA A 197 10.67 8.87 -5.56
CA ALA A 197 10.52 10.21 -5.03
C ALA A 197 10.56 10.23 -3.49
N TYR A 198 9.84 9.30 -2.85
CA TYR A 198 9.87 9.08 -1.41
C TYR A 198 11.28 8.81 -0.91
N ALA A 199 11.95 7.78 -1.43
CA ALA A 199 13.25 7.35 -0.95
C ALA A 199 14.34 8.41 -1.19
N ALA A 200 14.29 9.14 -2.31
CA ALA A 200 15.21 10.25 -2.56
C ALA A 200 14.97 11.43 -1.61
N THR A 201 13.71 11.79 -1.35
CA THR A 201 13.35 12.84 -0.40
C THR A 201 13.80 12.48 1.02
N VAL A 202 13.53 11.25 1.48
CA VAL A 202 14.00 10.79 2.79
C VAL A 202 15.52 10.79 2.86
N ARG A 203 16.26 10.37 1.82
CA ARG A 203 17.73 10.41 1.87
C ARG A 203 18.31 11.81 1.83
N HIS A 204 17.60 12.77 1.23
CA HIS A 204 18.05 14.16 1.14
C HIS A 204 17.86 14.91 2.47
N PHE A 205 16.71 14.72 3.13
CA PHE A 205 16.36 15.42 4.38
C PHE A 205 16.51 14.57 5.64
N GLY A 206 16.78 13.28 5.50
CA GLY A 206 16.76 12.32 6.60
C GLY A 206 18.06 12.31 7.39
N GLU A 207 17.91 12.06 8.68
CA GLU A 207 19.00 11.84 9.63
C GLU A 207 19.03 10.35 10.01
N PRO A 208 20.18 9.80 10.43
CA PRO A 208 20.23 8.46 10.98
C PRO A 208 19.22 8.27 12.12
N ALA A 209 18.48 7.17 12.07
CA ALA A 209 17.54 6.82 13.13
C ALA A 209 18.30 6.30 14.36
N PRO A 210 17.84 6.62 15.58
CA PRO A 210 18.41 6.06 16.81
C PRO A 210 18.32 4.53 16.85
N GLY A 211 19.28 3.89 17.49
CA GLY A 211 19.26 2.44 17.73
C GLY A 211 20.12 1.62 16.78
N PRO A 212 20.03 0.29 16.89
CA PRO A 212 21.10 -0.58 16.44
C PRO A 212 20.99 -0.98 14.97
N LEU A 213 19.81 -0.85 14.34
CA LEU A 213 19.62 -1.19 12.93
C LEU A 213 20.13 -0.07 12.02
N GLN A 214 21.24 -0.32 11.32
CA GLN A 214 21.82 0.64 10.37
C GLN A 214 22.00 0.03 8.96
N PRO A 215 21.76 0.79 7.88
CA PRO A 215 21.16 2.12 7.86
C PRO A 215 19.63 2.03 8.05
N LEU A 216 19.11 2.91 8.90
CA LEU A 216 17.70 3.29 9.02
C LEU A 216 17.66 4.82 9.18
N LEU A 217 16.75 5.50 8.50
CA LEU A 217 16.64 6.95 8.51
C LEU A 217 15.34 7.41 9.16
N LEU A 218 15.39 8.56 9.83
CA LEU A 218 14.19 9.26 10.25
C LEU A 218 13.46 9.83 9.03
N PRO A 219 12.12 9.87 9.04
CA PRO A 219 11.39 10.65 8.06
C PRO A 219 11.81 12.13 8.15
N PRO A 220 11.76 12.88 7.03
CA PRO A 220 12.07 14.30 7.01
C PRO A 220 11.31 15.09 8.08
N GLU A 221 11.97 16.08 8.67
CA GLU A 221 11.28 17.03 9.53
C GLU A 221 10.29 17.87 8.72
N PRO A 222 9.02 18.03 9.15
CA PRO A 222 8.04 18.80 8.40
C PRO A 222 8.49 20.25 8.12
N ALA A 223 9.16 20.90 9.09
CA ALA A 223 9.66 22.26 8.91
C ALA A 223 10.69 22.36 7.77
N ALA A 224 11.61 21.40 7.67
CA ALA A 224 12.60 21.35 6.58
C ALA A 224 11.93 21.16 5.21
N VAL A 225 10.92 20.28 5.12
CA VAL A 225 10.14 20.06 3.90
C VAL A 225 9.35 21.31 3.51
N ALA A 226 8.75 22.02 4.47
CA ALA A 226 7.98 23.24 4.22
C ALA A 226 8.87 24.40 3.72
N ALA A 227 10.06 24.55 4.31
CA ALA A 227 11.02 25.60 3.97
C ALA A 227 11.72 25.35 2.62
N ALA A 228 11.86 24.09 2.20
CA ALA A 228 12.51 23.76 0.95
C ALA A 228 11.74 24.36 -0.26
N PRO A 229 12.44 25.04 -1.19
CA PRO A 229 11.82 25.45 -2.43
C PRO A 229 11.48 24.24 -3.31
N TYR A 230 10.43 24.34 -4.13
CA TYR A 230 9.89 23.17 -4.85
C TYR A 230 10.94 22.48 -5.74
N TRP A 231 11.89 23.23 -6.32
CA TRP A 231 12.91 22.69 -7.22
C TRP A 231 13.87 21.72 -6.53
N VAL A 232 13.95 21.71 -5.19
CA VAL A 232 14.67 20.66 -4.44
C VAL A 232 14.09 19.28 -4.71
N PHE A 233 12.77 19.17 -4.89
CA PHE A 233 12.10 17.90 -5.15
C PHE A 233 12.13 17.50 -6.62
N HIS A 234 12.50 18.43 -7.51
CA HIS A 234 12.46 18.21 -8.95
C HIS A 234 13.42 17.09 -9.41
N PRO A 235 14.70 17.06 -8.98
CA PRO A 235 15.59 15.92 -9.24
C PRO A 235 15.09 14.57 -8.72
N PHE A 236 14.15 14.57 -7.77
CA PHE A 236 13.54 13.35 -7.22
C PHE A 236 12.35 12.85 -8.07
N GLY A 237 12.02 13.54 -9.16
CA GLY A 237 10.89 13.21 -10.03
C GLY A 237 9.54 13.72 -9.53
N VAL A 238 9.55 14.77 -8.68
CA VAL A 238 8.33 15.39 -8.16
C VAL A 238 8.09 16.70 -8.91
N GLU A 239 6.97 16.79 -9.63
CA GLU A 239 6.54 18.04 -10.25
C GLU A 239 6.05 19.05 -9.20
N GLN A 240 6.07 20.32 -9.60
CA GLN A 240 5.75 21.46 -8.75
C GLN A 240 4.43 21.31 -7.99
N ARG A 241 3.35 20.81 -8.62
CA ARG A 241 2.04 20.66 -7.97
C ARG A 241 2.09 19.72 -6.76
N ARG A 242 2.75 18.56 -6.88
CA ARG A 242 2.92 17.60 -5.77
C ARG A 242 3.87 18.16 -4.71
N ALA A 243 4.98 18.78 -5.13
CA ALA A 243 5.91 19.43 -4.21
C ALA A 243 5.21 20.52 -3.38
N ASP A 244 4.41 21.39 -3.99
CA ASP A 244 3.69 22.44 -3.28
C ASP A 244 2.59 21.89 -2.38
N THR A 245 1.96 20.77 -2.76
CA THR A 245 0.99 20.06 -1.89
C THR A 245 1.68 19.53 -0.65
N LEU A 246 2.83 18.88 -0.82
CA LEU A 246 3.64 18.38 0.29
C LEU A 246 4.10 19.52 1.20
N ARG A 247 4.62 20.62 0.64
CA ARG A 247 5.09 21.80 1.38
C ARG A 247 3.96 22.42 2.21
N ARG A 248 2.76 22.60 1.64
CA ARG A 248 1.58 23.10 2.36
C ARG A 248 1.21 22.18 3.52
N ALA A 249 1.17 20.86 3.29
CA ALA A 249 0.84 19.90 4.33
C ALA A 249 1.91 19.88 5.45
N ALA A 250 3.18 20.01 5.07
CA ALA A 250 4.30 20.09 6.00
C ALA A 250 4.25 21.35 6.87
N ALA A 251 3.89 22.50 6.28
CA ALA A 251 3.75 23.77 6.99
C ALA A 251 2.66 23.75 8.09
N VAL A 252 1.68 22.84 7.99
CA VAL A 252 0.60 22.66 8.97
C VAL A 252 0.64 21.29 9.66
N ALA A 253 1.76 20.58 9.58
CA ALA A 253 1.88 19.21 10.07
C ALA A 253 1.51 19.07 11.55
N ASP A 254 1.95 20.02 12.39
CA ASP A 254 1.61 20.07 13.81
C ASP A 254 0.10 20.16 14.07
N ARG A 255 -0.62 20.92 13.24
CA ARG A 255 -2.08 21.04 13.32
C ARG A 255 -2.77 19.76 12.85
N LEU A 256 -2.22 19.09 11.82
CA LEU A 256 -2.73 17.81 11.34
C LEU A 256 -2.46 16.67 12.34
N GLN A 257 -1.38 16.77 13.12
CA GLN A 257 -1.02 15.80 14.15
C GLN A 257 -1.92 15.87 15.39
N ARG A 258 -2.51 17.04 15.69
CA ARG A 258 -3.41 17.28 16.83
C ARG A 258 -4.90 17.16 16.46
N CYS A 259 -5.29 16.02 15.89
CA CYS A 259 -6.71 15.69 15.70
C CYS A 259 -7.16 14.66 16.75
N ALA A 260 -8.41 14.76 17.18
CA ALA A 260 -8.99 13.85 18.16
C ALA A 260 -9.24 12.45 17.59
N ASP A 261 -9.62 12.37 16.31
CA ASP A 261 -9.99 11.12 15.64
C ASP A 261 -9.72 11.17 14.13
N ALA A 262 -9.96 10.04 13.45
CA ALA A 262 -9.82 9.88 12.01
C ALA A 262 -10.77 10.80 11.21
N ALA A 263 -11.96 11.10 11.73
CA ALA A 263 -12.93 11.95 11.05
C ALA A 263 -12.47 13.41 11.04
N GLU A 264 -11.96 13.91 12.16
CA GLU A 264 -11.34 15.22 12.26
C GLU A 264 -10.08 15.31 11.41
N ALA A 265 -9.21 14.29 11.47
CA ALA A 265 -8.03 14.21 10.63
C ALA A 265 -8.39 14.29 9.15
N THR A 266 -9.41 13.54 8.71
CA THR A 266 -9.92 13.57 7.33
C THR A 266 -10.34 14.98 6.95
N ARG A 267 -11.20 15.64 7.75
CA ARG A 267 -11.66 17.02 7.47
C ARG A 267 -10.49 18.00 7.32
N ARG A 268 -9.52 17.95 8.24
CA ARG A 268 -8.37 18.86 8.24
C ARG A 268 -7.40 18.56 7.09
N LEU A 269 -7.17 17.28 6.78
CA LEU A 269 -6.36 16.85 5.64
C LEU A 269 -6.95 17.35 4.33
N THR A 270 -8.26 17.15 4.11
CA THR A 270 -8.93 17.57 2.86
C THR A 270 -9.04 19.10 2.71
N ALA A 271 -8.86 19.86 3.79
CA ALA A 271 -8.78 21.32 3.72
C ALA A 271 -7.43 21.81 3.14
N VAL A 272 -6.40 20.96 3.07
CA VAL A 272 -5.12 21.29 2.46
C VAL A 272 -5.25 21.17 0.94
N ALA A 273 -5.06 22.28 0.22
CA ALA A 273 -5.12 22.27 -1.24
C ALA A 273 -4.15 21.23 -1.85
N GLY A 274 -4.71 20.30 -2.63
CA GLY A 274 -4.00 19.18 -3.23
C GLY A 274 -4.16 17.83 -2.50
N ILE A 275 -4.75 17.82 -1.30
CA ILE A 275 -5.14 16.61 -0.58
C ILE A 275 -6.64 16.38 -0.76
N GLY A 276 -7.00 15.30 -1.45
CA GLY A 276 -8.40 14.89 -1.66
C GLY A 276 -8.79 13.68 -0.78
N PRO A 277 -10.02 13.16 -0.97
CA PRO A 277 -10.54 12.00 -0.22
C PRO A 277 -9.62 10.78 -0.25
N TRP A 278 -9.06 10.46 -1.43
CA TRP A 278 -8.09 9.38 -1.59
C TRP A 278 -6.89 9.51 -0.64
N THR A 279 -6.22 10.66 -0.65
CA THR A 279 -5.02 10.90 0.19
C THR A 279 -5.39 10.90 1.67
N ALA A 280 -6.53 11.47 2.04
CA ALA A 280 -6.98 11.47 3.44
C ALA A 280 -7.25 10.04 3.94
N ALA A 281 -7.96 9.20 3.17
CA ALA A 281 -8.22 7.80 3.49
C ALA A 281 -6.92 7.00 3.68
N GLU A 282 -5.95 7.19 2.77
CA GLU A 282 -4.63 6.57 2.86
C GLU A 282 -3.87 6.95 4.14
N VAL A 283 -4.07 8.18 4.63
CA VAL A 283 -3.46 8.68 5.86
C VAL A 283 -4.14 8.10 7.09
N VAL A 284 -5.47 8.21 7.19
CA VAL A 284 -6.18 7.81 8.41
C VAL A 284 -6.18 6.30 8.63
N ARG A 285 -6.15 5.51 7.55
CA ARG A 285 -5.98 4.05 7.63
C ARG A 285 -4.69 3.63 8.34
N VAL A 286 -3.62 4.42 8.22
CA VAL A 286 -2.30 4.09 8.81
C VAL A 286 -2.02 4.85 10.10
N ALA A 287 -2.40 6.12 10.18
CA ALA A 287 -2.17 6.94 11.36
C ALA A 287 -3.16 6.61 12.48
N TYR A 288 -4.41 6.29 12.15
CA TYR A 288 -5.49 6.01 13.12
C TYR A 288 -5.96 4.55 13.09
N GLY A 289 -5.52 3.74 12.12
CA GLY A 289 -6.00 2.37 11.96
C GLY A 289 -7.47 2.30 11.54
N ASP A 290 -7.99 3.32 10.85
CA ASP A 290 -9.41 3.43 10.50
C ASP A 290 -9.85 2.26 9.59
N PRO A 291 -10.70 1.34 10.09
CA PRO A 291 -11.12 0.16 9.34
C PRO A 291 -12.19 0.46 8.28
N ASP A 292 -12.75 1.66 8.28
CA ASP A 292 -13.82 2.08 7.38
C ASP A 292 -13.35 3.03 6.28
N ALA A 293 -12.10 3.51 6.36
CA ALA A 293 -11.51 4.39 5.36
C ALA A 293 -11.35 3.70 3.99
N VAL A 294 -12.04 4.23 2.98
CA VAL A 294 -11.99 3.77 1.57
C VAL A 294 -11.32 4.83 0.71
N SER A 295 -10.35 4.41 -0.10
CA SER A 295 -9.59 5.28 -1.01
C SER A 295 -10.41 5.66 -2.25
N VAL A 296 -11.46 6.45 -2.08
CA VAL A 296 -12.30 6.97 -3.18
C VAL A 296 -11.47 7.78 -4.16
N GLY A 297 -11.60 7.52 -5.45
CA GLY A 297 -10.78 8.09 -6.51
C GLY A 297 -9.52 7.28 -6.84
N ASP A 298 -9.37 6.08 -6.24
CA ASP A 298 -8.32 5.14 -6.62
C ASP A 298 -8.58 4.54 -8.00
N TYR A 299 -7.51 4.35 -8.77
CA TYR A 299 -7.63 3.85 -10.14
C TYR A 299 -7.97 2.35 -10.23
N HIS A 300 -7.60 1.57 -9.21
CA HIS A 300 -7.70 0.11 -9.21
C HIS A 300 -8.72 -0.44 -8.21
N VAL A 301 -8.87 0.20 -7.05
CA VAL A 301 -9.74 -0.31 -5.98
C VAL A 301 -11.20 -0.48 -6.45
N PRO A 302 -11.84 0.47 -7.17
CA PRO A 302 -13.22 0.30 -7.61
C PRO A 302 -13.44 -0.93 -8.49
N ASN A 303 -12.58 -1.13 -9.50
CA ASN A 303 -12.63 -2.31 -10.36
C ASN A 303 -12.36 -3.60 -9.56
N THR A 304 -11.43 -3.56 -8.60
CA THR A 304 -11.10 -4.73 -7.76
C THR A 304 -12.27 -5.14 -6.88
N VAL A 305 -12.96 -4.18 -6.27
CA VAL A 305 -14.15 -4.40 -5.44
C VAL A 305 -15.31 -4.92 -6.29
N ALA A 306 -15.60 -4.26 -7.42
CA ALA A 306 -16.65 -4.68 -8.34
C ALA A 306 -16.43 -6.12 -8.86
N TRP A 307 -15.18 -6.45 -9.20
CA TRP A 307 -14.82 -7.80 -9.64
C TRP A 307 -15.00 -8.82 -8.52
N ALA A 308 -14.52 -8.52 -7.31
CA ALA A 308 -14.53 -9.46 -6.21
C ALA A 308 -15.92 -9.71 -5.62
N LEU A 309 -16.76 -8.67 -5.57
CA LEU A 309 -18.06 -8.71 -4.90
C LEU A 309 -19.24 -8.88 -5.85
N ALA A 310 -19.08 -8.56 -7.14
CA ALA A 310 -20.15 -8.66 -8.12
C ALA A 310 -19.75 -9.40 -9.41
N GLY A 311 -18.49 -9.81 -9.57
CA GLY A 311 -18.00 -10.40 -10.83
C GLY A 311 -17.90 -9.38 -11.97
N GLU A 312 -18.00 -8.10 -11.67
CA GLU A 312 -17.99 -7.00 -12.63
C GLU A 312 -16.55 -6.59 -12.95
N ALA A 313 -16.11 -6.74 -14.20
CA ALA A 313 -14.74 -6.41 -14.59
C ALA A 313 -14.42 -4.91 -14.45
N ARG A 314 -15.45 -4.06 -14.41
CA ARG A 314 -15.35 -2.60 -14.26
C ARG A 314 -16.33 -2.09 -13.22
N GLY A 315 -15.85 -1.16 -12.40
CA GLY A 315 -16.66 -0.41 -11.44
C GLY A 315 -16.07 0.99 -11.24
N ASP A 316 -16.92 1.94 -10.89
CA ASP A 316 -16.54 3.28 -10.48
C ASP A 316 -16.66 3.44 -8.95
N ASP A 317 -16.33 4.63 -8.45
CA ASP A 317 -16.38 4.90 -7.01
C ASP A 317 -17.78 4.72 -6.43
N ALA A 318 -18.84 5.05 -7.19
CA ALA A 318 -20.22 4.89 -6.73
C ALA A 318 -20.57 3.42 -6.54
N ARG A 319 -20.27 2.58 -7.56
CA ARG A 319 -20.48 1.13 -7.49
C ARG A 319 -19.64 0.48 -6.40
N MET A 320 -18.40 0.90 -6.24
CA MET A 320 -17.52 0.44 -5.16
C MET A 320 -18.15 0.71 -3.79
N LEU A 321 -18.63 1.93 -3.55
CA LEU A 321 -19.23 2.32 -2.28
C LEU A 321 -20.55 1.59 -2.03
N GLU A 322 -21.38 1.40 -3.05
CA GLU A 322 -22.60 0.59 -2.97
C GLU A 322 -22.29 -0.85 -2.53
N LEU A 323 -21.32 -1.50 -3.17
CA LEU A 323 -20.92 -2.88 -2.85
C LEU A 323 -20.27 -3.02 -1.47
N LEU A 324 -19.64 -1.95 -0.98
CA LEU A 324 -19.02 -1.91 0.35
C LEU A 324 -19.99 -1.53 1.47
N GLU A 325 -21.14 -0.92 1.15
CA GLU A 325 -22.10 -0.43 2.14
C GLU A 325 -22.53 -1.48 3.19
N PRO A 326 -22.77 -2.76 2.84
CA PRO A 326 -23.07 -3.80 3.83
C PRO A 326 -21.98 -4.01 4.89
N PHE A 327 -20.76 -3.53 4.65
CA PHE A 327 -19.62 -3.64 5.55
C PHE A 327 -19.28 -2.31 6.23
N ARG A 328 -20.22 -1.37 6.34
CA ARG A 328 -20.02 -0.08 7.04
C ARG A 328 -19.39 -0.29 8.43
N GLY A 329 -18.37 0.49 8.73
CA GLY A 329 -17.48 0.33 9.89
C GLY A 329 -16.24 -0.54 9.60
N HIS A 330 -16.24 -1.27 8.48
CA HIS A 330 -15.17 -2.17 8.07
C HIS A 330 -14.92 -2.15 6.54
N ARG A 331 -15.35 -1.10 5.83
CA ARG A 331 -15.21 -1.04 4.37
C ARG A 331 -13.76 -1.06 3.92
N GLY A 332 -12.90 -0.30 4.60
CA GLY A 332 -11.46 -0.33 4.41
C GLY A 332 -10.84 -1.71 4.70
N ARG A 333 -11.41 -2.46 5.66
CA ARG A 333 -10.98 -3.84 5.97
C ARG A 333 -11.28 -4.81 4.85
N VAL A 334 -12.44 -4.70 4.20
CA VAL A 334 -12.72 -5.50 3.01
C VAL A 334 -11.69 -5.20 1.92
N CYS A 335 -11.39 -3.92 1.66
CA CYS A 335 -10.32 -3.54 0.73
C CYS A 335 -8.95 -4.12 1.11
N LEU A 336 -8.59 -4.11 2.40
CA LEU A 336 -7.36 -4.74 2.90
C LEU A 336 -7.31 -6.24 2.62
N LEU A 337 -8.41 -6.96 2.88
CA LEU A 337 -8.49 -8.41 2.66
C LEU A 337 -8.39 -8.75 1.16
N LEU A 338 -9.04 -7.98 0.30
CA LEU A 338 -8.93 -8.14 -1.16
C LEU A 338 -7.48 -7.94 -1.63
N ALA A 339 -6.81 -6.91 -1.12
CA ALA A 339 -5.41 -6.63 -1.42
C ALA A 339 -4.48 -7.74 -0.90
N ALA A 340 -4.69 -8.21 0.33
CA ALA A 340 -3.91 -9.29 0.94
C ALA A 340 -4.05 -10.62 0.19
N ALA A 341 -5.21 -10.85 -0.44
CA ALA A 341 -5.47 -12.01 -1.28
C ALA A 341 -4.93 -11.88 -2.71
N GLY A 342 -4.40 -10.71 -3.09
CA GLY A 342 -3.93 -10.43 -4.45
C GLY A 342 -5.05 -10.42 -5.50
N ILE A 343 -6.29 -10.15 -5.09
CA ILE A 343 -7.43 -10.10 -6.01
C ILE A 343 -7.32 -8.84 -6.86
N HIS A 344 -7.43 -9.02 -8.17
CA HIS A 344 -7.41 -7.95 -9.16
C HIS A 344 -8.42 -8.22 -10.26
N ALA A 345 -9.08 -7.16 -10.75
CA ALA A 345 -9.89 -7.25 -11.96
C ALA A 345 -9.02 -7.60 -13.19
N PRO A 346 -9.59 -8.26 -14.21
CA PRO A 346 -8.90 -8.50 -15.48
C PRO A 346 -8.35 -7.20 -16.10
N ARG A 347 -7.17 -7.29 -16.72
CA ARG A 347 -6.49 -6.14 -17.35
C ARG A 347 -6.70 -6.16 -18.86
N TYR A 348 -7.12 -5.02 -19.41
CA TYR A 348 -7.43 -4.88 -20.85
C TYR A 348 -6.51 -3.88 -21.59
N GLY A 349 -5.48 -3.36 -20.93
CA GLY A 349 -4.58 -2.36 -21.51
C GLY A 349 -3.14 -2.49 -21.02
N PRO A 350 -2.18 -1.87 -21.73
CA PRO A 350 -0.77 -1.91 -21.37
C PRO A 350 -0.51 -1.17 -20.05
N ARG A 351 0.61 -1.51 -19.39
CA ARG A 351 1.04 -0.80 -18.18
C ARG A 351 1.32 0.67 -18.51
N ALA A 352 0.93 1.57 -17.60
CA ALA A 352 1.32 2.97 -17.70
C ALA A 352 2.87 3.08 -17.76
N PRO A 353 3.42 3.87 -18.70
CA PRO A 353 4.86 4.05 -18.77
C PRO A 353 5.36 4.76 -17.52
N ILE A 354 6.54 4.35 -17.06
CA ILE A 354 7.26 5.07 -16.00
C ILE A 354 7.77 6.37 -16.61
N ARG A 355 7.38 7.50 -16.04
CA ARG A 355 7.84 8.82 -16.44
C ARG A 355 8.97 9.27 -15.53
N SER A 356 9.75 10.24 -16.00
CA SER A 356 10.76 10.90 -15.19
C SER A 356 10.77 12.37 -15.55
N PHE A 357 10.56 13.22 -14.55
CA PHE A 357 10.62 14.67 -14.69
C PHE A 357 12.00 15.22 -14.32
N ALA A 358 12.87 14.41 -13.71
CA ALA A 358 14.13 14.85 -13.10
C ALA A 358 15.17 15.52 -14.03
N ARG A 359 14.94 15.52 -15.35
CA ARG A 359 15.84 16.09 -16.36
C ARG A 359 15.27 17.30 -17.11
N PHE A 360 14.07 17.76 -16.75
CA PHE A 360 13.37 18.83 -17.47
C PHE A 360 13.36 20.18 -16.74
#